data_AF-A0A974CYQ4-F1
#
_entry.id   AF-A0A974CYQ4-F1
#
_cell.length_a   1.000
_cell.length_b   1.000
_cell.length_c   1.000
_cell.angle_alpha   90.00
_cell.angle_beta   90.00
_cell.angle_gamma   90.00
#
_symmetry.space_group_name_H-M   'P 1'
#
loop_
_entity.id
_entity.type
_entity.pdbx_description
1 polymer ?
#
loop_
_entity_poly.entity_id
_entity_poly.type
_entity_poly.pdbx_seq_one_letter_code
_entity_poly.pdbx_strand_id
1 'polypeptide(L)'
;MELDHLMATLLDLLRSLNSLHFESFAFQHYAVCNKDTALATFTFQCTYITREAQGSYPFFTAALCFNTVMAGLNILVAFFASTIAVCQLLRWAARKFLPDRFYQCTASELASSLQLCACCLELRMLVEIGMWGGGYGPDVVTTLLFLLFVAHGFTFDKASGNSAVSLQEFLLRDSPLLDTTAKLLAQYMGMEAAKVLTKHYWALELTEFHMIQNLMAQDCSSSLQTSVAHGVFVEGLCAFCFHLVLLRFKSIRLIYRVPIVALTVSLLSYTAGSYTGAFFNPMLAATLTFQCSGNSLREYSLVYCCGPCAGMALALLLYQGNIPLLFQRNLLYSQKGKYKTPKTKAHQSSAAKASDKLKSSQKGKAPEKKAGQDESRKAGTLPTQKRSG
;
A
#
# COMPACT_ATOMS: atom_id res chain seq x y z
N MET A 1 4.33 25.45 -5.14
CA MET A 1 3.50 25.38 -6.37
C MET A 1 2.93 23.99 -6.64
N GLU A 2 3.76 22.98 -6.99
CA GLU A 2 3.21 21.68 -7.41
C GLU A 2 2.58 20.87 -6.27
N LEU A 3 3.15 20.90 -5.06
CA LEU A 3 2.57 20.18 -3.91
C LEU A 3 1.20 20.77 -3.54
N ASP A 4 1.06 22.09 -3.62
CA ASP A 4 -0.18 22.81 -3.33
C ASP A 4 -1.25 22.50 -4.38
N HIS A 5 -0.87 22.32 -5.65
CA HIS A 5 -1.79 21.93 -6.71
C HIS A 5 -2.20 20.45 -6.64
N LEU A 6 -1.30 19.56 -6.21
CA LEU A 6 -1.66 18.16 -5.90
C LEU A 6 -2.58 18.10 -4.67
N MET A 7 -2.27 18.85 -3.61
CA MET A 7 -3.13 19.00 -2.43
C MET A 7 -4.51 19.56 -2.81
N ALA A 8 -4.58 20.58 -3.67
CA ALA A 8 -5.84 21.12 -4.18
C ALA A 8 -6.61 20.06 -4.99
N THR A 9 -5.96 19.37 -5.93
CA THR A 9 -6.60 18.31 -6.74
C THR A 9 -7.13 17.17 -5.87
N LEU A 10 -6.38 16.79 -4.84
CA LEU A 10 -6.76 15.74 -3.89
C LEU A 10 -7.87 16.23 -2.94
N LEU A 11 -7.83 17.49 -2.49
CA LEU A 11 -8.91 18.14 -1.75
C LEU A 11 -10.18 18.31 -2.60
N ASP A 12 -10.08 18.55 -3.90
CA ASP A 12 -11.24 18.67 -4.81
C ASP A 12 -11.84 17.30 -5.16
N LEU A 13 -11.02 16.25 -5.29
CA LEU A 13 -11.51 14.86 -5.33
C LEU A 13 -12.20 14.46 -4.01
N LEU A 14 -11.62 14.83 -2.87
CA LEU A 14 -12.25 14.62 -1.55
C LEU A 14 -13.50 15.50 -1.35
N ARG A 15 -13.56 16.69 -1.95
CA ARG A 15 -14.75 17.55 -1.99
C ARG A 15 -15.84 16.96 -2.87
N SER A 16 -15.48 16.28 -3.96
CA SER A 16 -16.42 15.50 -4.78
C SER A 16 -16.97 14.29 -4.02
N LEU A 17 -16.12 13.57 -3.27
CA LEU A 17 -16.56 12.53 -2.32
C LEU A 17 -17.45 13.09 -1.21
N ASN A 18 -17.10 14.24 -0.63
CA ASN A 18 -17.93 14.92 0.36
C ASN A 18 -19.26 15.45 -0.22
N SER A 19 -19.34 15.71 -1.53
CA SER A 19 -20.60 16.06 -2.20
C SER A 19 -21.55 14.86 -2.26
N LEU A 20 -21.01 13.66 -2.52
CA LEU A 20 -21.77 12.40 -2.42
C LEU A 20 -22.18 12.10 -0.96
N HIS A 21 -21.28 12.37 -0.01
CA HIS A 21 -21.58 12.30 1.42
C HIS A 21 -22.72 13.26 1.80
N PHE A 22 -22.78 14.47 1.25
CA PHE A 22 -23.80 15.48 1.61
C PHE A 22 -25.22 15.10 1.18
N GLU A 23 -25.41 14.56 -0.02
CA GLU A 23 -26.73 14.04 -0.44
C GLU A 23 -27.15 12.81 0.39
N SER A 24 -26.19 11.95 0.77
CA SER A 24 -26.46 10.81 1.65
C SER A 24 -26.80 11.24 3.08
N PHE A 25 -26.13 12.28 3.61
CA PHE A 25 -26.34 12.80 4.96
C PHE A 25 -27.74 13.40 5.13
N ALA A 26 -28.25 14.06 4.08
CA ALA A 26 -29.60 14.64 4.06
C ALA A 26 -30.71 13.59 4.24
N PHE A 27 -30.46 12.31 3.92
CA PHE A 27 -31.42 11.22 4.09
C PHE A 27 -31.22 10.41 5.37
N GLN A 28 -29.98 10.33 5.89
CA GLN A 28 -29.64 9.51 7.06
C GLN A 28 -29.80 10.26 8.40
N HIS A 29 -29.63 11.59 8.42
CA HIS A 29 -29.43 12.35 9.66
C HIS A 29 -30.65 13.15 10.17
N TYR A 30 -31.85 12.56 10.14
CA TYR A 30 -33.00 13.06 10.93
C TYR A 30 -32.91 12.65 12.41
N ALA A 31 -31.70 12.73 12.98
CA ALA A 31 -31.38 12.44 14.37
C ALA A 31 -30.71 13.68 14.99
N VAL A 32 -31.33 14.22 16.05
CA VAL A 32 -31.05 15.55 16.60
C VAL A 32 -29.62 15.69 17.12
N CYS A 33 -28.81 16.49 16.42
CA CYS A 33 -27.48 16.90 16.88
C CYS A 33 -27.55 18.29 17.54
N ASN A 34 -27.74 18.32 18.86
CA ASN A 34 -27.48 19.50 19.67
C ASN A 34 -26.12 19.36 20.37
N LYS A 35 -25.38 20.47 20.55
CA LYS A 35 -24.06 20.44 21.22
C LYS A 35 -24.15 19.99 22.68
N ASP A 36 -25.27 20.30 23.33
CA ASP A 36 -25.55 19.84 24.69
C ASP A 36 -25.60 18.31 24.79
N THR A 37 -25.98 17.60 23.72
CA THR A 37 -26.12 16.13 23.71
C THR A 37 -24.78 15.41 23.87
N ALA A 38 -23.67 15.96 23.35
CA ALA A 38 -22.35 15.34 23.51
C ALA A 38 -21.86 15.43 24.97
N LEU A 39 -22.00 16.61 25.58
CA LEU A 39 -21.71 16.80 26.99
C LEU A 39 -22.67 15.99 27.87
N ALA A 40 -23.95 15.95 27.52
CA ALA A 40 -24.96 15.16 28.21
C ALA A 40 -24.65 13.65 28.13
N THR A 41 -24.20 13.11 26.99
CA THR A 41 -23.87 11.67 26.86
C THR A 41 -22.62 11.30 27.65
N PHE A 42 -21.56 12.11 27.60
CA PHE A 42 -20.36 11.91 28.42
C PHE A 42 -20.70 12.00 29.92
N THR A 43 -21.59 12.93 30.28
CA THR A 43 -22.16 13.04 31.63
C THR A 43 -23.05 11.84 31.96
N PHE A 44 -23.84 11.30 31.02
CA PHE A 44 -24.77 10.18 31.25
C PHE A 44 -24.02 8.88 31.52
N GLN A 45 -22.98 8.59 30.74
CA GLN A 45 -22.11 7.42 30.92
C GLN A 45 -21.49 7.44 32.33
N CYS A 46 -20.93 8.59 32.74
CA CYS A 46 -20.40 8.78 34.09
C CYS A 46 -21.51 8.74 35.17
N THR A 47 -22.69 9.31 34.89
CA THR A 47 -23.79 9.42 35.86
C THR A 47 -24.44 8.07 36.12
N TYR A 48 -24.55 7.20 35.11
CA TYR A 48 -25.08 5.85 35.27
C TYR A 48 -24.21 5.03 36.23
N ILE A 49 -22.89 5.09 36.07
CA ILE A 49 -21.90 4.47 36.97
C ILE A 49 -22.02 5.08 38.39
N THR A 50 -22.18 6.39 38.54
CA THR A 50 -22.39 7.00 39.87
C THR A 50 -23.76 6.71 40.49
N ARG A 51 -24.72 6.15 39.75
CA ARG A 51 -26.08 5.90 40.27
C ARG A 51 -26.19 4.58 41.03
N GLU A 52 -25.37 3.59 40.69
CA GLU A 52 -25.18 2.39 41.51
C GLU A 52 -24.21 2.66 42.67
N ALA A 53 -23.19 3.51 42.46
CA ALA A 53 -22.27 3.96 43.50
C ALA A 53 -22.88 5.02 44.44
N GLN A 54 -23.89 4.63 45.24
CA GLN A 54 -24.40 5.44 46.36
C GLN A 54 -23.37 5.56 47.51
N GLY A 55 -22.23 6.22 47.26
CA GLY A 55 -21.06 6.19 48.15
C GLY A 55 -19.91 7.13 47.82
N SER A 56 -20.20 8.43 47.65
CA SER A 56 -19.22 9.55 47.68
C SER A 56 -18.22 9.73 46.52
N TYR A 57 -17.74 10.98 46.37
CA TYR A 57 -16.58 11.42 45.57
C TYR A 57 -16.66 11.34 44.03
N PRO A 58 -17.46 12.20 43.36
CA PRO A 58 -17.50 12.27 41.88
C PRO A 58 -16.15 12.67 41.22
N PHE A 59 -15.25 13.32 41.96
CA PHE A 59 -13.91 13.65 41.47
C PHE A 59 -13.01 12.39 41.34
N PHE A 60 -13.28 11.36 42.14
CA PHE A 60 -12.51 10.12 42.16
C PHE A 60 -12.88 9.22 40.96
N THR A 61 -14.17 9.13 40.61
CA THR A 61 -14.62 8.43 39.40
C THR A 61 -14.13 9.10 38.12
N ALA A 62 -14.10 10.43 38.05
CA ALA A 62 -13.50 11.15 36.91
C ALA A 62 -12.00 10.85 36.76
N ALA A 63 -11.26 10.80 37.88
CA ALA A 63 -9.84 10.43 37.87
C ALA A 63 -9.60 8.96 37.48
N LEU A 64 -10.45 8.01 37.92
CA LEU A 64 -10.38 6.62 37.46
C LEU A 64 -10.60 6.52 35.95
N CYS A 65 -11.66 7.15 35.42
CA CYS A 65 -11.99 7.13 34.00
C CYS A 65 -10.86 7.73 33.13
N PHE A 66 -10.25 8.83 33.57
CA PHE A 66 -9.08 9.38 32.87
C PHE A 66 -7.88 8.42 32.90
N ASN A 67 -7.64 7.73 34.03
CA ASN A 67 -6.56 6.76 34.14
C ASN A 67 -6.77 5.50 33.29
N THR A 68 -8.00 4.98 33.15
CA THR A 68 -8.27 3.81 32.29
C THR A 68 -8.13 4.16 30.80
N VAL A 69 -8.60 5.33 30.36
CA VAL A 69 -8.40 5.83 29.00
C VAL A 69 -6.90 6.03 28.71
N MET A 70 -6.14 6.64 29.61
CA MET A 70 -4.69 6.78 29.43
C MET A 70 -3.95 5.43 29.45
N ALA A 71 -4.39 4.46 30.27
CA ALA A 71 -3.83 3.11 30.29
C ALA A 71 -4.06 2.37 28.97
N GLY A 72 -5.27 2.41 28.41
CA GLY A 72 -5.58 1.79 27.11
C GLY A 72 -4.72 2.33 25.98
N LEU A 73 -4.56 3.65 25.89
CA LEU A 73 -3.70 4.29 24.90
C LEU A 73 -2.22 3.90 25.08
N ASN A 74 -1.72 3.86 26.32
CA ASN A 74 -0.35 3.43 26.62
C ASN A 74 -0.09 1.97 26.21
N ILE A 75 -1.07 1.08 26.43
CA ILE A 75 -0.99 -0.35 26.08
C ILE A 75 -0.98 -0.54 24.55
N LEU A 76 -1.79 0.21 23.80
CA LEU A 76 -1.78 0.21 22.34
C LEU A 76 -0.45 0.75 21.77
N VAL A 77 0.09 1.84 22.34
CA VAL A 77 1.40 2.39 21.94
C VAL A 77 2.54 1.41 22.27
N ALA A 78 2.46 0.70 23.40
CA ALA A 78 3.40 -0.35 23.74
C ALA A 78 3.31 -1.56 22.79
N PHE A 79 2.10 -1.93 22.33
CA PHE A 79 1.91 -2.96 21.31
C PHE A 79 2.52 -2.55 19.96
N PHE A 80 2.32 -1.31 19.51
CA PHE A 80 2.97 -0.79 18.32
C PHE A 80 4.50 -0.81 18.45
N ALA A 81 5.04 -0.29 19.55
CA ALA A 81 6.48 -0.20 19.78
C ALA A 81 7.15 -1.59 19.85
N SER A 82 6.54 -2.55 20.55
CA SER A 82 7.04 -3.92 20.65
C SER A 82 6.94 -4.68 19.32
N THR A 83 5.82 -4.54 18.58
CA THR A 83 5.66 -5.11 17.23
C THR A 83 6.71 -4.57 16.25
N ILE A 84 6.97 -3.26 16.28
CA ILE A 84 8.06 -2.64 15.51
C ILE A 84 9.41 -3.21 15.94
N ALA A 85 9.71 -3.30 17.24
CA ALA A 85 10.98 -3.83 17.74
C ALA A 85 11.22 -5.29 17.32
N VAL A 86 10.21 -6.16 17.43
CA VAL A 86 10.28 -7.56 16.96
C VAL A 86 10.55 -7.62 15.46
N CYS A 87 9.87 -6.80 14.64
CA CYS A 87 10.10 -6.77 13.20
C CYS A 87 11.47 -6.20 12.82
N GLN A 88 12.00 -5.24 13.58
CA GLN A 88 13.36 -4.73 13.40
C GLN A 88 14.43 -5.76 13.78
N LEU A 89 14.22 -6.53 14.85
CA LEU A 89 15.09 -7.65 15.23
C LEU A 89 15.06 -8.77 14.18
N LEU A 90 13.88 -9.11 13.66
CA LEU A 90 13.71 -10.07 12.58
C LEU A 90 14.43 -9.62 11.30
N ARG A 91 14.29 -8.35 10.90
CA ARG A 91 15.03 -7.77 9.76
C ARG A 91 16.54 -7.83 9.97
N TRP A 92 17.03 -7.42 11.14
CA TRP A 92 18.46 -7.47 11.50
C TRP A 92 19.03 -8.89 11.45
N ALA A 93 18.33 -9.87 12.04
CA ALA A 93 18.75 -11.26 12.02
C ALA A 93 18.72 -11.82 10.58
N ALA A 94 17.66 -11.56 9.82
CA ALA A 94 17.53 -12.03 8.45
C ALA A 94 18.65 -11.50 7.53
N ARG A 95 19.02 -10.22 7.62
CA ARG A 95 20.18 -9.65 6.90
C ARG A 95 21.52 -10.32 7.23
N LYS A 96 21.66 -10.91 8.42
CA LYS A 96 22.88 -11.60 8.85
C LYS A 96 23.01 -13.01 8.26
N PHE A 97 21.90 -13.63 7.86
CA PHE A 97 21.85 -15.02 7.40
C PHE A 97 21.39 -15.21 5.94
N LEU A 98 20.71 -14.24 5.34
CA LEU A 98 20.17 -14.32 3.98
C LEU A 98 20.89 -13.36 3.02
N PRO A 99 21.15 -13.76 1.76
CA PRO A 99 21.62 -12.83 0.72
C PRO A 99 20.59 -11.74 0.40
N ASP A 100 21.06 -10.55 0.03
CA ASP A 100 20.24 -9.32 -0.14
C ASP A 100 18.96 -9.51 -0.96
N ARG A 101 19.00 -10.26 -2.07
CA ARG A 101 17.80 -10.53 -2.90
C ARG A 101 16.76 -11.37 -2.16
N PHE A 102 17.19 -12.44 -1.49
CA PHE A 102 16.27 -13.26 -0.70
C PHE A 102 15.71 -12.47 0.48
N TYR A 103 16.54 -11.68 1.16
CA TYR A 103 16.09 -10.76 2.21
C TYR A 103 15.01 -9.79 1.70
N GLN A 104 15.26 -9.09 0.57
CA GLN A 104 14.35 -8.10 -0.02
C GLN A 104 13.04 -8.67 -0.60
N CYS A 105 13.03 -9.94 -1.00
CA CYS A 105 11.86 -10.60 -1.58
C CYS A 105 11.10 -11.49 -0.58
N THR A 106 11.60 -11.68 0.65
CA THR A 106 10.94 -12.52 1.67
C THR A 106 10.93 -11.86 3.05
N ALA A 107 12.06 -11.79 3.74
CA ALA A 107 12.12 -11.38 5.14
C ALA A 107 11.71 -9.90 5.37
N SER A 108 12.05 -8.99 4.46
CA SER A 108 11.62 -7.59 4.55
C SER A 108 10.11 -7.46 4.40
N GLU A 109 9.51 -8.14 3.43
CA GLU A 109 8.06 -8.17 3.18
C GLU A 109 7.29 -8.83 4.32
N LEU A 110 7.75 -9.99 4.81
CA LEU A 110 7.11 -10.70 5.92
C LEU A 110 7.11 -9.82 7.18
N ALA A 111 8.25 -9.23 7.53
CA ALA A 111 8.33 -8.29 8.65
C ALA A 111 7.52 -7.01 8.41
N SER A 112 7.44 -6.53 7.16
CA SER A 112 6.66 -5.35 6.77
C SER A 112 5.16 -5.59 6.96
N SER A 113 4.62 -6.64 6.36
CA SER A 113 3.19 -6.94 6.40
C SER A 113 2.73 -7.50 7.74
N LEU A 114 3.59 -8.19 8.50
CA LEU A 114 3.30 -8.52 9.90
C LEU A 114 3.13 -7.25 10.73
N GLN A 115 4.13 -6.35 10.68
CA GLN A 115 4.10 -5.09 11.42
C GLN A 115 2.90 -4.21 11.03
N LEU A 116 2.59 -4.13 9.73
CA LEU A 116 1.43 -3.37 9.25
C LEU A 116 0.12 -3.99 9.74
N CYS A 117 -0.08 -5.29 9.53
CA CYS A 117 -1.33 -5.96 9.85
C CYS A 117 -1.59 -6.01 11.37
N ALA A 118 -0.59 -6.32 12.19
CA ALA A 118 -0.74 -6.39 13.64
C ALA A 118 -1.16 -5.03 14.22
N CYS A 119 -0.47 -3.95 13.84
CA CYS A 119 -0.86 -2.60 14.26
C CYS A 119 -2.21 -2.16 13.69
N CYS A 120 -2.58 -2.57 12.47
CA CYS A 120 -3.91 -2.30 11.90
C CYS A 120 -5.04 -3.10 12.59
N LEU A 121 -4.79 -4.33 13.06
CA LEU A 121 -5.76 -5.09 13.87
C LEU A 121 -6.03 -4.39 15.20
N GLU A 122 -4.96 -4.04 15.93
CA GLU A 122 -5.06 -3.33 17.22
C GLU A 122 -5.73 -1.95 17.06
N LEU A 123 -5.42 -1.22 15.98
CA LEU A 123 -6.08 0.05 15.70
C LEU A 123 -7.54 -0.14 15.27
N ARG A 124 -7.90 -1.21 14.57
CA ARG A 124 -9.29 -1.53 14.23
C ARG A 124 -10.13 -1.84 15.48
N MET A 125 -9.57 -2.57 16.44
CA MET A 125 -10.19 -2.77 17.76
C MET A 125 -10.50 -1.43 18.45
N LEU A 126 -9.60 -0.44 18.34
CA LEU A 126 -9.84 0.92 18.85
C LEU A 126 -10.92 1.70 18.04
N VAL A 127 -11.04 1.47 16.73
CA VAL A 127 -12.13 2.05 15.91
C VAL A 127 -13.48 1.47 16.33
N GLU A 128 -13.56 0.15 16.42
CA GLU A 128 -14.83 -0.54 16.71
C GLU A 128 -15.23 -0.32 18.17
N ILE A 129 -14.39 -0.72 19.13
CA ILE A 129 -14.75 -0.71 20.55
C ILE A 129 -14.39 0.61 21.23
N GLY A 130 -13.24 1.19 20.88
CA GLY A 130 -12.72 2.39 21.55
C GLY A 130 -13.58 3.64 21.36
N MET A 131 -14.26 3.79 20.22
CA MET A 131 -15.12 4.95 19.96
C MET A 131 -16.33 5.04 20.91
N TRP A 132 -16.99 3.92 21.23
CA TRP A 132 -18.14 3.90 22.15
C TRP A 132 -17.80 3.49 23.59
N GLY A 133 -16.75 2.70 23.80
CA GLY A 133 -16.32 2.23 25.12
C GLY A 133 -15.29 3.12 25.81
N GLY A 134 -14.35 3.70 25.04
CA GLY A 134 -13.25 4.52 25.57
C GLY A 134 -13.37 6.03 25.34
N GLY A 135 -14.40 6.47 24.61
CA GLY A 135 -14.59 7.88 24.25
C GLY A 135 -13.52 8.44 23.29
N TYR A 136 -12.77 7.57 22.59
CA TYR A 136 -11.76 8.02 21.63
C TYR A 136 -12.42 8.61 20.38
N GLY A 137 -12.29 9.92 20.17
CA GLY A 137 -12.79 10.58 18.97
C GLY A 137 -12.08 10.11 17.69
N PRO A 138 -12.69 10.27 16.51
CA PRO A 138 -12.10 9.87 15.23
C PRO A 138 -10.77 10.57 14.92
N ASP A 139 -10.54 11.77 15.50
CA ASP A 139 -9.27 12.48 15.41
C ASP A 139 -8.10 11.71 16.07
N VAL A 140 -8.37 11.02 17.19
CA VAL A 140 -7.36 10.22 17.92
C VAL A 140 -6.99 8.99 17.09
N VAL A 141 -7.99 8.26 16.60
CA VAL A 141 -7.82 7.14 15.66
C VAL A 141 -7.01 7.58 14.43
N THR A 142 -7.37 8.69 13.81
CA THR A 142 -6.73 9.18 12.58
C THR A 142 -5.29 9.63 12.84
N THR A 143 -5.01 10.20 14.02
CA THR A 143 -3.65 10.54 14.47
C THR A 143 -2.82 9.28 14.71
N LEU A 144 -3.39 8.25 15.34
CA LEU A 144 -2.72 6.96 15.54
C LEU A 144 -2.46 6.24 14.21
N LEU A 145 -3.39 6.30 13.25
CA LEU A 145 -3.23 5.78 11.89
C LEU A 145 -2.08 6.48 11.16
N PHE A 146 -2.00 7.80 11.27
CA PHE A 146 -0.89 8.58 10.70
C PHE A 146 0.44 8.18 11.33
N LEU A 147 0.53 8.10 12.66
CA LEU A 147 1.75 7.70 13.36
C LEU A 147 2.16 6.26 13.03
N LEU A 148 1.20 5.33 12.90
CA LEU A 148 1.40 3.96 12.45
C LEU A 148 2.04 3.94 11.05
N PHE A 149 1.47 4.65 10.08
CA PHE A 149 2.00 4.69 8.71
C PHE A 149 3.33 5.46 8.58
N VAL A 150 3.59 6.46 9.44
CA VAL A 150 4.91 7.11 9.55
C VAL A 150 5.95 6.12 10.09
N ALA A 151 5.66 5.46 11.21
CA ALA A 151 6.57 4.49 11.82
C ALA A 151 6.84 3.30 10.88
N HIS A 152 5.79 2.78 10.23
CA HIS A 152 5.90 1.75 9.20
C HIS A 152 6.74 2.24 8.02
N GLY A 153 6.45 3.40 7.43
CA GLY A 153 7.20 3.94 6.29
C GLY A 153 8.69 4.23 6.57
N PHE A 154 9.08 4.44 7.82
CA PHE A 154 10.50 4.53 8.21
C PHE A 154 11.17 3.19 8.53
N THR A 155 10.41 2.10 8.75
CA THR A 155 10.94 0.78 9.16
C THR A 155 10.72 -0.35 8.15
N PHE A 156 9.83 -0.18 7.17
CA PHE A 156 9.49 -1.17 6.13
C PHE A 156 10.63 -1.52 5.17
N ASP A 157 11.74 -0.77 5.17
CA ASP A 157 13.01 -1.14 4.53
C ASP A 157 12.91 -1.56 3.05
N LYS A 158 12.24 -0.73 2.24
CA LYS A 158 12.00 -0.95 0.79
C LYS A 158 11.11 -2.15 0.44
N ALA A 159 10.55 -2.87 1.41
CA ALA A 159 9.44 -3.79 1.15
C ALA A 159 8.25 -3.03 0.53
N SER A 160 7.41 -3.71 -0.23
CA SER A 160 6.19 -3.10 -0.78
C SER A 160 5.05 -3.11 0.25
N GLY A 161 4.98 -4.11 1.14
CA GLY A 161 4.01 -4.25 2.25
C GLY A 161 2.53 -4.41 1.85
N ASN A 162 2.21 -4.10 0.60
CA ASN A 162 0.89 -4.11 -0.02
C ASN A 162 0.95 -4.92 -1.33
N SER A 163 -0.04 -5.81 -1.51
CA SER A 163 -0.11 -6.73 -2.64
C SER A 163 -0.31 -6.03 -3.98
N ALA A 164 -1.04 -4.92 -4.01
CA ALA A 164 -1.19 -4.07 -5.19
C ALA A 164 0.13 -3.36 -5.54
N VAL A 165 0.97 -2.99 -4.56
CA VAL A 165 2.28 -2.39 -4.84
C VAL A 165 3.26 -3.43 -5.41
N SER A 166 3.25 -4.67 -4.90
CA SER A 166 3.99 -5.78 -5.51
C SER A 166 3.54 -6.05 -6.96
N LEU A 167 2.24 -6.00 -7.23
CA LEU A 167 1.70 -6.14 -8.58
C LEU A 167 2.09 -4.95 -9.49
N GLN A 168 2.11 -3.72 -8.96
CA GLN A 168 2.56 -2.54 -9.68
C GLN A 168 4.03 -2.67 -10.12
N GLU A 169 4.92 -3.11 -9.22
CA GLU A 169 6.34 -3.32 -9.52
C GLU A 169 6.54 -4.38 -10.62
N PHE A 170 5.73 -5.44 -10.61
CA PHE A 170 5.71 -6.42 -11.71
C PHE A 170 5.24 -5.80 -13.04
N LEU A 171 4.09 -5.11 -13.05
CA LEU A 171 3.52 -4.49 -14.26
C LEU A 171 4.45 -3.46 -14.91
N LEU A 172 5.28 -2.79 -14.11
CA LEU A 172 6.33 -1.86 -14.55
C LEU A 172 7.64 -2.52 -14.99
N ARG A 173 7.82 -3.82 -14.72
CA ARG A 173 9.10 -4.55 -14.81
C ARG A 173 10.18 -4.06 -13.85
N ASP A 174 9.80 -3.38 -12.75
CA ASP A 174 10.69 -3.10 -11.61
C ASP A 174 11.02 -4.42 -10.84
N SER A 175 10.16 -5.44 -10.92
CA SER A 175 10.32 -6.75 -10.26
C SER A 175 10.01 -7.92 -11.21
N PRO A 176 10.82 -9.00 -11.25
CA PRO A 176 10.52 -10.20 -12.04
C PRO A 176 9.43 -11.07 -11.38
N LEU A 177 8.75 -11.91 -12.17
CA LEU A 177 7.60 -12.70 -11.70
C LEU A 177 7.89 -13.53 -10.44
N LEU A 178 9.01 -14.27 -10.41
CA LEU A 178 9.39 -15.12 -9.28
C LEU A 178 9.54 -14.32 -7.97
N ASP A 179 10.14 -13.13 -8.06
CA ASP A 179 10.41 -12.29 -6.90
C ASP A 179 9.11 -11.63 -6.42
N THR A 180 8.21 -11.26 -7.34
CA THR A 180 6.87 -10.81 -7.01
C THR A 180 6.02 -11.93 -6.37
N THR A 181 6.11 -13.17 -6.84
CA THR A 181 5.44 -14.31 -6.20
C THR A 181 6.00 -14.56 -4.79
N ALA A 182 7.33 -14.48 -4.61
CA ALA A 182 7.97 -14.60 -3.30
C ALA A 182 7.51 -13.48 -2.35
N LYS A 183 7.45 -12.22 -2.83
CA LYS A 183 6.92 -11.08 -2.07
C LYS A 183 5.47 -11.34 -1.63
N LEU A 184 4.58 -11.73 -2.55
CA LEU A 184 3.17 -11.99 -2.23
C LEU A 184 3.00 -13.12 -1.20
N LEU A 185 3.75 -14.22 -1.32
CA LEU A 185 3.73 -15.30 -0.32
C LEU A 185 4.25 -14.82 1.04
N ALA A 186 5.33 -14.05 1.08
CA ALA A 186 5.90 -13.51 2.31
C ALA A 186 4.98 -12.51 3.01
N GLN A 187 4.30 -11.65 2.24
CA GLN A 187 3.28 -10.72 2.75
C GLN A 187 2.10 -11.49 3.38
N TYR A 188 1.57 -12.52 2.69
CA TYR A 188 0.49 -13.36 3.23
C TYR A 188 0.91 -14.06 4.53
N MET A 189 2.10 -14.68 4.56
CA MET A 189 2.61 -15.34 5.77
C MET A 189 2.83 -14.36 6.93
N GLY A 190 3.29 -13.13 6.66
CA GLY A 190 3.41 -12.07 7.67
C GLY A 190 2.05 -11.62 8.21
N MET A 191 1.05 -11.52 7.34
CA MET A 191 -0.32 -11.15 7.68
C MET A 191 -1.06 -12.21 8.52
N GLU A 192 -0.92 -13.49 8.20
CA GLU A 192 -1.44 -14.57 9.06
C GLU A 192 -0.69 -14.68 10.39
N ALA A 193 0.63 -14.48 10.40
CA ALA A 193 1.41 -14.39 11.63
C ALA A 193 0.96 -13.21 12.52
N ALA A 194 0.59 -12.07 11.94
CA ALA A 194 0.01 -10.94 12.65
C ALA A 194 -1.36 -11.26 13.26
N LYS A 195 -2.27 -11.93 12.53
CA LYS A 195 -3.55 -12.41 13.07
C LYS A 195 -3.35 -13.30 14.31
N VAL A 196 -2.40 -14.23 14.24
CA VAL A 196 -2.08 -15.12 15.38
C VAL A 196 -1.49 -14.34 16.54
N LEU A 197 -0.51 -13.47 16.29
CA LEU A 197 0.12 -12.60 17.31
C LEU A 197 -0.91 -11.72 18.03
N THR A 198 -1.74 -10.98 17.29
CA THR A 198 -2.72 -10.07 17.86
C THR A 198 -3.85 -10.82 18.58
N LYS A 199 -4.31 -11.98 18.08
CA LYS A 199 -5.28 -12.82 18.83
C LYS A 199 -4.70 -13.32 20.15
N HIS A 200 -3.43 -13.75 20.19
CA HIS A 200 -2.78 -14.10 21.46
C HIS A 200 -2.61 -12.89 22.39
N TYR A 201 -2.37 -11.69 21.85
CA TYR A 201 -2.28 -10.46 22.64
C TYR A 201 -3.63 -10.06 23.26
N TRP A 202 -4.72 -10.12 22.50
CA TRP A 202 -6.07 -9.86 23.01
C TRP A 202 -6.51 -10.88 24.07
N ALA A 203 -6.11 -12.15 23.93
CA ALA A 203 -6.34 -13.20 24.93
C ALA A 203 -5.54 -13.02 26.24
N LEU A 204 -4.69 -11.99 26.37
CA LEU A 204 -4.12 -11.55 27.65
C LEU A 204 -5.02 -10.56 28.41
N GLU A 205 -6.10 -10.09 27.78
CA GLU A 205 -7.16 -9.24 28.35
C GLU A 205 -6.65 -8.02 29.14
N LEU A 206 -5.54 -7.42 28.66
CA LEU A 206 -4.83 -6.31 29.30
C LEU A 206 -5.65 -5.01 29.39
N THR A 207 -6.77 -4.93 28.67
CA THR A 207 -7.74 -3.83 28.72
C THR A 207 -9.16 -4.38 28.61
N GLU A 208 -10.15 -3.59 29.06
CA GLU A 208 -11.57 -3.89 28.83
C GLU A 208 -11.87 -4.04 27.33
N PHE A 209 -11.20 -3.28 26.47
CA PHE A 209 -11.36 -3.41 25.01
C PHE A 209 -10.86 -4.75 24.49
N HIS A 210 -9.75 -5.29 25.03
CA HIS A 210 -9.26 -6.63 24.67
C HIS A 210 -10.24 -7.73 25.11
N MET A 211 -10.80 -7.63 26.32
CA MET A 211 -11.83 -8.53 26.81
C MET A 211 -13.09 -8.48 25.92
N ILE A 212 -13.59 -7.28 25.59
CA ILE A 212 -14.75 -7.11 24.70
C ILE A 212 -14.43 -7.64 23.29
N GLN A 213 -13.23 -7.41 22.77
CA GLN A 213 -12.79 -7.93 21.47
C GLN A 213 -12.71 -9.46 21.44
N ASN A 214 -12.32 -10.08 22.56
CA ASN A 214 -12.28 -11.54 22.73
C ASN A 214 -13.70 -12.13 22.77
N LEU A 215 -14.63 -11.48 23.48
CA LEU A 215 -16.05 -11.85 23.49
C LEU A 215 -16.71 -11.69 22.10
N MET A 216 -16.43 -10.58 21.39
CA MET A 216 -16.94 -10.31 20.05
C MET A 216 -16.26 -11.13 18.94
N ALA A 217 -15.22 -11.93 19.24
CA ALA A 217 -14.44 -12.64 18.22
C ALA A 217 -15.22 -13.71 17.42
N GLN A 218 -16.44 -14.04 17.85
CA GLN A 218 -17.34 -14.98 17.14
C GLN A 218 -18.25 -14.27 16.13
N ASP A 219 -18.64 -13.02 16.40
CA ASP A 219 -19.70 -12.28 15.68
C ASP A 219 -19.14 -11.16 14.78
N CYS A 220 -18.13 -11.46 13.96
CA CYS A 220 -17.57 -10.46 13.05
C CYS A 220 -18.58 -10.06 11.94
N SER A 221 -18.81 -8.76 11.81
CA SER A 221 -19.63 -8.14 10.75
C SER A 221 -18.79 -7.63 9.58
N SER A 222 -19.37 -7.58 8.38
CA SER A 222 -18.68 -7.11 7.17
C SER A 222 -18.19 -5.66 7.29
N SER A 223 -16.98 -5.41 6.78
CA SER A 223 -16.40 -4.07 6.70
C SER A 223 -16.96 -3.24 5.51
N LEU A 224 -17.83 -3.84 4.68
CA LEU A 224 -18.51 -3.17 3.58
C LEU A 224 -19.89 -2.69 4.05
N GLN A 225 -20.02 -1.38 4.26
CA GLN A 225 -21.23 -0.72 4.79
C GLN A 225 -22.01 0.01 3.69
N THR A 226 -21.83 -0.38 2.43
CA THR A 226 -22.42 0.26 1.25
C THR A 226 -22.66 -0.74 0.11
N SER A 227 -23.34 -0.31 -0.95
CA SER A 227 -23.57 -1.16 -2.12
C SER A 227 -22.26 -1.59 -2.79
N VAL A 228 -22.23 -2.82 -3.32
CA VAL A 228 -21.03 -3.42 -3.94
C VAL A 228 -20.42 -2.51 -5.03
N ALA A 229 -21.25 -1.89 -5.87
CA ALA A 229 -20.79 -0.97 -6.92
C ALA A 229 -20.13 0.30 -6.34
N HIS A 230 -20.67 0.85 -5.25
CA HIS A 230 -20.08 2.01 -4.57
C HIS A 230 -18.79 1.62 -3.84
N GLY A 231 -18.74 0.44 -3.20
CA GLY A 231 -17.53 -0.09 -2.58
C GLY A 231 -16.38 -0.28 -3.57
N VAL A 232 -16.65 -0.85 -4.75
CA VAL A 232 -15.67 -0.98 -5.85
C VAL A 232 -15.12 0.39 -6.28
N PHE A 233 -15.99 1.40 -6.39
CA PHE A 233 -15.59 2.76 -6.74
C PHE A 233 -14.73 3.41 -5.65
N VAL A 234 -15.12 3.30 -4.37
CA VAL A 234 -14.40 3.89 -3.23
C VAL A 234 -13.01 3.26 -3.05
N GLU A 235 -12.91 1.93 -2.99
CA GLU A 235 -11.63 1.22 -2.88
C GLU A 235 -10.74 1.46 -4.11
N GLY A 236 -11.33 1.50 -5.32
CA GLY A 236 -10.61 1.82 -6.54
C GLY A 236 -10.09 3.26 -6.60
N LEU A 237 -10.85 4.23 -6.10
CA LEU A 237 -10.42 5.63 -6.04
C LEU A 237 -9.34 5.85 -4.97
N CYS A 238 -9.48 5.21 -3.80
CA CYS A 238 -8.44 5.23 -2.76
C CYS A 238 -7.13 4.64 -3.28
N ALA A 239 -7.18 3.47 -3.93
CA ALA A 239 -6.02 2.86 -4.56
C ALA A 239 -5.43 3.73 -5.67
N PHE A 240 -6.25 4.33 -6.53
CA PHE A 240 -5.79 5.26 -7.56
C PHE A 240 -4.99 6.43 -6.95
N CYS A 241 -5.54 7.12 -5.95
CA CYS A 241 -4.87 8.23 -5.27
C CYS A 241 -3.57 7.77 -4.57
N PHE A 242 -3.60 6.67 -3.83
CA PHE A 242 -2.43 6.09 -3.15
C PHE A 242 -1.31 5.72 -4.13
N HIS A 243 -1.63 5.00 -5.21
CA HIS A 243 -0.66 4.61 -6.23
C HIS A 243 -0.12 5.81 -7.01
N LEU A 244 -0.95 6.80 -7.35
CA LEU A 244 -0.51 8.03 -8.02
C LEU A 244 0.48 8.84 -7.15
N VAL A 245 0.23 8.92 -5.83
CA VAL A 245 1.15 9.53 -4.85
C VAL A 245 2.47 8.74 -4.76
N LEU A 246 2.42 7.41 -4.68
CA LEU A 246 3.62 6.57 -4.69
C LEU A 246 4.48 6.75 -5.94
N LEU A 247 3.85 6.86 -7.12
CA LEU A 247 4.52 7.10 -8.40
C LEU A 247 5.10 8.52 -8.47
N ARG A 248 4.30 9.56 -8.17
CA ARG A 248 4.72 10.96 -8.22
C ARG A 248 5.91 11.25 -7.30
N PHE A 249 5.98 10.60 -6.14
CA PHE A 249 7.03 10.82 -5.14
C PHE A 249 8.07 9.70 -5.05
N LYS A 250 8.13 8.76 -6.01
CA LYS A 250 9.13 7.65 -6.05
C LYS A 250 10.58 8.13 -5.89
N SER A 251 10.89 9.33 -6.41
CA SER A 251 12.23 9.96 -6.40
C SER A 251 12.50 10.94 -5.25
N ILE A 252 11.53 11.26 -4.39
CA ILE A 252 11.73 12.20 -3.28
C ILE A 252 12.41 11.53 -2.08
N ARG A 253 13.27 12.28 -1.37
CA ARG A 253 13.96 11.84 -0.14
C ARG A 253 12.97 11.24 0.86
N LEU A 254 13.32 10.08 1.44
CA LEU A 254 12.44 9.26 2.29
C LEU A 254 11.75 10.07 3.41
N ILE A 255 12.47 11.00 4.03
CA ILE A 255 11.97 11.87 5.12
C ILE A 255 10.75 12.73 4.76
N TYR A 256 10.52 13.03 3.47
CA TYR A 256 9.28 13.69 3.02
C TYR A 256 8.29 12.68 2.41
N ARG A 257 8.79 11.68 1.68
CA ARG A 257 7.95 10.64 1.06
C ARG A 257 7.12 9.89 2.10
N VAL A 258 7.69 9.57 3.27
CA VAL A 258 6.99 8.81 4.32
C VAL A 258 5.83 9.62 4.93
N PRO A 259 6.01 10.87 5.43
CA PRO A 259 4.89 11.70 5.85
C PRO A 259 3.83 11.94 4.76
N ILE A 260 4.23 12.17 3.50
CA ILE A 260 3.26 12.39 2.41
C ILE A 260 2.40 11.15 2.15
N VAL A 261 3.00 9.94 2.14
CA VAL A 261 2.24 8.69 1.97
C VAL A 261 1.37 8.43 3.21
N ALA A 262 1.88 8.65 4.42
CA ALA A 262 1.11 8.44 5.65
C ALA A 262 -0.08 9.41 5.77
N LEU A 263 0.09 10.69 5.41
CA LEU A 263 -1.01 11.67 5.32
C LEU A 263 -2.04 11.24 4.26
N THR A 264 -1.58 10.79 3.08
CA THR A 264 -2.47 10.31 2.01
C THR A 264 -3.32 9.14 2.47
N VAL A 265 -2.69 8.13 3.09
CA VAL A 265 -3.40 6.98 3.66
C VAL A 265 -4.39 7.42 4.72
N SER A 266 -3.97 8.23 5.69
CA SER A 266 -4.83 8.63 6.82
C SER A 266 -6.05 9.44 6.37
N LEU A 267 -5.87 10.32 5.38
CA LEU A 267 -6.93 11.15 4.81
C LEU A 267 -7.92 10.35 3.93
N LEU A 268 -7.42 9.37 3.17
CA LEU A 268 -8.27 8.42 2.46
C LEU A 268 -9.05 7.55 3.46
N SER A 269 -8.41 6.98 4.47
CA SER A 269 -9.08 6.16 5.48
C SER A 269 -10.09 6.94 6.33
N TYR A 270 -9.81 8.21 6.66
CA TYR A 270 -10.77 9.08 7.36
C TYR A 270 -12.04 9.35 6.53
N THR A 271 -11.92 9.49 5.21
CA THR A 271 -13.05 9.83 4.33
C THR A 271 -13.77 8.62 3.73
N ALA A 272 -13.07 7.49 3.53
CA ALA A 272 -13.62 6.27 2.93
C ALA A 272 -13.88 5.13 3.93
N GLY A 273 -13.35 5.24 5.17
CA GLY A 273 -13.41 4.18 6.18
C GLY A 273 -14.83 3.76 6.57
N SER A 274 -15.74 4.73 6.68
CA SER A 274 -17.18 4.49 6.98
C SER A 274 -17.91 3.68 5.90
N TYR A 275 -17.40 3.64 4.67
CA TYR A 275 -18.03 2.91 3.56
C TYR A 275 -17.47 1.50 3.38
N THR A 276 -16.16 1.32 3.60
CA THR A 276 -15.41 0.11 3.17
C THR A 276 -14.33 -0.36 4.14
N GLY A 277 -13.97 0.43 5.16
CA GLY A 277 -12.71 0.28 5.90
C GLY A 277 -11.48 0.85 5.20
N ALA A 278 -11.56 1.16 3.89
CA ALA A 278 -10.54 1.84 3.09
C ALA A 278 -9.14 1.20 3.18
N PHE A 279 -9.03 -0.05 2.70
CA PHE A 279 -7.79 -0.83 2.80
C PHE A 279 -6.85 -0.65 1.62
N PHE A 280 -7.38 -0.53 0.38
CA PHE A 280 -6.66 -0.41 -0.90
C PHE A 280 -5.43 -1.33 -1.03
N ASN A 281 -5.52 -2.50 -0.41
CA ASN A 281 -4.48 -3.50 -0.24
C ASN A 281 -5.16 -4.88 -0.15
N PRO A 282 -5.34 -5.58 -1.29
CA PRO A 282 -6.17 -6.79 -1.36
C PRO A 282 -5.85 -7.86 -0.30
N MET A 283 -4.58 -8.11 0.01
CA MET A 283 -4.22 -9.09 1.04
C MET A 283 -4.44 -8.58 2.46
N LEU A 284 -4.22 -7.30 2.76
CA LEU A 284 -4.53 -6.74 4.08
C LEU A 284 -6.04 -6.76 4.32
N ALA A 285 -6.83 -6.35 3.33
CA ALA A 285 -8.28 -6.46 3.38
C ALA A 285 -8.71 -7.91 3.68
N ALA A 286 -8.22 -8.89 2.90
CA ALA A 286 -8.58 -10.29 3.09
C ALA A 286 -8.21 -10.79 4.49
N THR A 287 -7.01 -10.46 4.96
CA THR A 287 -6.53 -10.79 6.30
C THR A 287 -7.44 -10.24 7.40
N LEU A 288 -7.87 -8.98 7.27
CA LEU A 288 -8.68 -8.29 8.28
C LEU A 288 -10.18 -8.66 8.24
N THR A 289 -10.71 -9.18 7.13
CA THR A 289 -12.18 -9.21 6.89
C THR A 289 -12.75 -10.48 6.24
N PHE A 290 -11.94 -11.35 5.64
CA PHE A 290 -12.41 -12.50 4.82
C PHE A 290 -13.13 -13.61 5.61
N GLN A 291 -13.23 -13.49 6.94
CA GLN A 291 -13.93 -14.44 7.82
C GLN A 291 -15.21 -13.84 8.46
N CYS A 292 -15.58 -12.62 8.09
CA CYS A 292 -16.71 -11.89 8.68
C CYS A 292 -18.00 -12.09 7.89
N SER A 293 -19.14 -12.08 8.58
CA SER A 293 -20.47 -12.32 8.00
C SER A 293 -21.02 -11.09 7.25
N GLY A 294 -21.83 -11.32 6.22
CA GLY A 294 -22.64 -10.27 5.56
C GLY A 294 -22.50 -10.14 4.05
N ASN A 295 -21.43 -10.63 3.42
CA ASN A 295 -21.26 -10.58 1.96
C ASN A 295 -20.73 -11.89 1.37
N SER A 296 -21.00 -12.12 0.08
CA SER A 296 -20.44 -13.26 -0.64
C SER A 296 -18.98 -13.04 -1.07
N LEU A 297 -18.23 -14.13 -1.22
CA LEU A 297 -16.84 -14.11 -1.71
C LEU A 297 -16.67 -13.37 -3.05
N ARG A 298 -17.70 -13.35 -3.90
CA ARG A 298 -17.69 -12.66 -5.19
C ARG A 298 -17.75 -11.15 -5.03
N GLU A 299 -18.67 -10.65 -4.22
CA GLU A 299 -18.83 -9.22 -3.93
C GLU A 299 -17.60 -8.68 -3.21
N TYR A 300 -17.12 -9.45 -2.24
CA TYR A 300 -15.87 -9.20 -1.54
C TYR A 300 -14.68 -9.06 -2.51
N SER A 301 -14.51 -10.02 -3.41
CA SER A 301 -13.43 -10.01 -4.41
C SER A 301 -13.55 -8.85 -5.39
N LEU A 302 -14.76 -8.45 -5.78
CA LEU A 302 -14.98 -7.28 -6.61
C LEU A 302 -14.53 -6.00 -5.90
N VAL A 303 -14.98 -5.77 -4.67
CA VAL A 303 -14.66 -4.56 -3.89
C VAL A 303 -13.16 -4.51 -3.58
N TYR A 304 -12.63 -5.50 -2.86
CA TYR A 304 -11.30 -5.39 -2.24
C TYR A 304 -10.14 -5.95 -3.08
N CYS A 305 -10.42 -6.69 -4.17
CA CYS A 305 -9.39 -7.11 -5.12
C CYS A 305 -9.50 -6.38 -6.46
N CYS A 306 -10.66 -6.43 -7.12
CA CYS A 306 -10.82 -5.80 -8.44
C CYS A 306 -10.78 -4.27 -8.37
N GLY A 307 -11.40 -3.64 -7.35
CA GLY A 307 -11.34 -2.20 -7.11
C GLY A 307 -9.89 -1.68 -7.03
N PRO A 308 -9.08 -2.13 -6.05
CA PRO A 308 -7.69 -1.69 -5.92
C PRO A 308 -6.81 -2.00 -7.12
N CYS A 309 -6.99 -3.16 -7.78
CA CYS A 309 -6.26 -3.48 -9.01
C CYS A 309 -6.61 -2.51 -10.17
N ALA A 310 -7.88 -2.13 -10.31
CA ALA A 310 -8.32 -1.16 -11.31
C ALA A 310 -7.79 0.26 -11.01
N GLY A 311 -7.83 0.68 -9.74
CA GLY A 311 -7.28 1.96 -9.29
C GLY A 311 -5.78 2.09 -9.55
N MET A 312 -5.00 1.07 -9.16
CA MET A 312 -3.58 0.94 -9.49
C MET A 312 -3.33 1.01 -11.01
N ALA A 313 -4.08 0.25 -11.82
CA ALA A 313 -3.90 0.25 -13.27
C ALA A 313 -4.22 1.61 -13.91
N LEU A 314 -5.23 2.33 -13.41
CA LEU A 314 -5.56 3.69 -13.84
C LEU A 314 -4.46 4.70 -13.46
N ALA A 315 -3.87 4.57 -12.25
CA ALA A 315 -2.77 5.42 -11.81
C ALA A 315 -1.50 5.20 -12.67
N LEU A 316 -1.20 3.94 -13.01
CA LEU A 316 -0.13 3.59 -13.96
C LEU A 316 -0.36 4.20 -15.34
N LEU A 317 -1.56 4.04 -15.91
CA LEU A 317 -1.92 4.60 -17.21
C LEU A 317 -1.82 6.12 -17.24
N LEU A 318 -2.27 6.80 -16.17
CA LEU A 318 -2.19 8.26 -16.08
C LEU A 318 -0.75 8.76 -15.93
N TYR A 319 0.09 8.06 -15.15
CA TYR A 319 1.46 8.49 -14.86
C TYR A 319 2.45 8.19 -16.00
N GLN A 320 2.33 7.05 -16.69
CA GLN A 320 3.26 6.65 -17.76
C GLN A 320 2.68 6.75 -19.17
N GLY A 321 1.35 6.74 -19.33
CA GLY A 321 0.66 6.66 -20.62
C GLY A 321 0.56 5.24 -21.20
N ASN A 322 1.30 4.28 -20.66
CA ASN A 322 1.30 2.86 -21.02
C ASN A 322 1.44 1.96 -19.77
N ILE A 323 1.41 0.64 -19.97
CA ILE A 323 1.78 -0.36 -18.94
C ILE A 323 2.73 -1.36 -19.62
N PRO A 324 4.04 -1.40 -19.29
CA PRO A 324 5.05 -2.16 -20.03
C PRO A 324 4.83 -3.68 -20.23
N LEU A 325 3.96 -4.32 -19.45
CA LEU A 325 3.54 -5.72 -19.64
C LEU A 325 2.18 -5.93 -20.31
N LEU A 326 1.30 -4.91 -20.38
CA LEU A 326 -0.04 -5.04 -20.97
C LEU A 326 -0.16 -4.31 -22.32
N PHE A 327 0.41 -3.11 -22.42
CA PHE A 327 0.33 -2.26 -23.60
C PHE A 327 1.69 -1.60 -23.87
N GLN A 328 2.39 -2.04 -24.91
CA GLN A 328 3.68 -1.43 -25.30
C GLN A 328 3.53 -0.01 -25.88
N ARG A 329 2.34 0.36 -26.34
CA ARG A 329 2.05 1.63 -27.00
C ARG A 329 1.35 2.58 -26.04
N ASN A 330 1.78 3.84 -25.97
CA ASN A 330 1.10 4.87 -25.19
C ASN A 330 -0.35 5.04 -25.67
N LEU A 331 -1.30 4.75 -24.77
CA LEU A 331 -2.73 4.84 -25.02
C LEU A 331 -3.21 6.29 -24.91
N LEU A 332 -2.79 6.98 -23.85
CA LEU A 332 -3.11 8.40 -23.63
C LEU A 332 -2.25 9.32 -24.51
N TYR A 333 -0.92 9.14 -24.46
CA TYR A 333 0.05 9.96 -25.20
C TYR A 333 0.39 9.38 -26.57
N SER A 334 -0.65 9.15 -27.40
CA SER A 334 -0.47 8.78 -28.80
C SER A 334 0.04 9.98 -29.60
N GLN A 335 1.33 9.99 -29.97
CA GLN A 335 1.89 11.03 -30.82
C GLN A 335 1.26 10.99 -32.21
N LYS A 336 0.29 11.89 -32.44
CA LYS A 336 -0.17 12.27 -33.79
C LYS A 336 1.00 12.96 -34.51
N GLY A 337 1.76 12.20 -35.30
CA GLY A 337 2.96 12.67 -35.98
C GLY A 337 2.69 13.87 -36.91
N LYS A 338 2.95 15.08 -36.41
CA LYS A 338 2.83 16.35 -37.16
C LYS A 338 4.00 16.58 -38.12
N TYR A 339 4.36 15.57 -38.91
CA TYR A 339 5.23 15.72 -40.08
C TYR A 339 4.73 14.83 -41.23
N LYS A 340 3.71 15.32 -41.95
CA LYS A 340 3.48 14.90 -43.33
C LYS A 340 4.60 15.51 -44.17
N THR A 341 5.66 14.76 -44.45
CA THR A 341 6.62 15.12 -45.49
C THR A 341 5.86 15.33 -46.81
N PRO A 342 5.94 16.51 -47.46
CA PRO A 342 5.23 16.74 -48.71
C PRO A 342 5.77 15.78 -49.78
N LYS A 343 4.86 15.01 -50.42
CA LYS A 343 5.23 14.18 -51.57
C LYS A 343 5.52 15.10 -52.77
N THR A 344 6.80 15.37 -53.04
CA THR A 344 7.23 15.99 -54.29
C THR A 344 6.80 15.11 -55.46
N LYS A 345 5.81 15.55 -56.24
CA LYS A 345 5.38 14.87 -57.46
C LYS A 345 6.39 15.14 -58.57
N ALA A 346 7.31 14.20 -58.82
CA ALA A 346 8.02 14.16 -60.10
C ALA A 346 7.05 13.69 -61.18
N HIS A 347 6.73 14.55 -62.15
CA HIS A 347 5.89 14.19 -63.30
C HIS A 347 6.74 13.54 -64.40
N GLN A 348 6.24 12.50 -65.04
CA GLN A 348 6.94 11.79 -66.12
C GLN A 348 6.75 12.46 -67.49
N SER A 349 7.78 12.40 -68.35
CA SER A 349 7.78 12.33 -69.84
C SER A 349 9.01 13.07 -70.43
N SER A 350 9.63 12.69 -71.55
CA SER A 350 10.02 11.37 -72.14
C SER A 350 10.91 11.62 -73.38
N ALA A 351 11.93 10.79 -73.67
CA ALA A 351 12.60 10.73 -75.01
C ALA A 351 13.60 9.55 -75.20
N ALA A 352 13.23 8.62 -76.09
CA ALA A 352 14.04 8.01 -77.17
C ALA A 352 15.51 7.51 -77.02
N LYS A 353 15.65 6.19 -77.28
CA LYS A 353 16.55 5.50 -78.26
C LYS A 353 17.97 5.00 -77.91
N ALA A 354 18.23 3.79 -78.46
CA ALA A 354 19.51 3.16 -78.84
C ALA A 354 20.50 2.73 -77.72
N SER A 355 21.41 1.78 -77.93
CA SER A 355 21.34 0.44 -78.57
C SER A 355 22.69 -0.29 -78.40
N ASP A 356 22.65 -1.62 -78.23
CA ASP A 356 23.71 -2.62 -78.51
C ASP A 356 25.12 -2.57 -77.84
N LYS A 357 25.42 -3.72 -77.20
CA LYS A 357 26.69 -4.51 -77.24
C LYS A 357 27.91 -4.23 -76.34
N LEU A 358 28.51 -5.38 -75.99
CA LEU A 358 29.80 -5.65 -75.32
C LEU A 358 29.89 -5.21 -73.82
N LYS A 359 30.44 -6.02 -72.89
CA LYS A 359 31.08 -7.35 -73.01
C LYS A 359 31.00 -8.19 -71.71
N SER A 360 30.87 -9.51 -71.89
CA SER A 360 31.13 -10.63 -70.94
C SER A 360 32.48 -10.49 -70.20
N SER A 361 32.81 -11.08 -69.02
CA SER A 361 32.39 -12.32 -68.30
C SER A 361 32.88 -12.31 -66.80
N GLN A 362 32.61 -13.21 -65.83
CA GLN A 362 31.73 -14.40 -65.75
C GLN A 362 31.25 -14.80 -64.30
N LYS A 363 32.16 -15.10 -63.36
CA LYS A 363 31.97 -15.79 -62.03
C LYS A 363 33.11 -15.38 -61.06
N GLY A 364 33.06 -15.58 -59.74
CA GLY A 364 32.00 -16.12 -58.87
C GLY A 364 32.45 -17.24 -57.90
N LYS A 365 31.95 -17.21 -56.64
CA LYS A 365 32.18 -18.13 -55.48
C LYS A 365 33.49 -17.95 -54.67
N ALA A 366 33.47 -18.47 -53.43
CA ALA A 366 34.44 -18.25 -52.33
C ALA A 366 34.91 -19.59 -51.67
N PRO A 367 35.13 -19.72 -50.33
CA PRO A 367 36.45 -19.75 -49.69
C PRO A 367 36.81 -21.09 -48.96
N GLU A 368 38.08 -21.30 -48.54
CA GLU A 368 38.49 -22.29 -47.51
C GLU A 368 39.92 -21.97 -46.92
N LYS A 369 40.29 -22.66 -45.84
CA LYS A 369 41.22 -22.32 -44.73
C LYS A 369 42.73 -22.70 -44.87
N LYS A 370 43.54 -22.08 -43.98
CA LYS A 370 44.55 -22.67 -43.04
C LYS A 370 46.06 -22.87 -43.36
N ALA A 371 46.84 -22.70 -42.27
CA ALA A 371 48.22 -23.16 -41.93
C ALA A 371 49.43 -22.46 -42.60
N GLY A 372 50.57 -22.24 -41.90
CA GLY A 372 50.85 -22.37 -40.46
C GLY A 372 52.33 -22.21 -40.06
N GLN A 373 52.61 -21.96 -38.77
CA GLN A 373 53.93 -22.00 -38.06
C GLN A 373 55.00 -20.95 -38.48
N ASP A 374 56.04 -20.63 -37.68
CA ASP A 374 56.65 -21.40 -36.57
C ASP A 374 57.27 -20.58 -35.38
N GLU A 375 57.76 -21.33 -34.36
CA GLU A 375 58.64 -21.07 -33.19
C GLU A 375 59.53 -19.78 -33.04
N SER A 376 60.11 -19.40 -31.88
CA SER A 376 60.63 -20.20 -30.72
C SER A 376 60.89 -19.39 -29.42
N ARG A 377 60.91 -20.09 -28.25
CA ARG A 377 61.74 -19.94 -27.00
C ARG A 377 61.97 -18.54 -26.33
N LYS A 378 62.25 -18.44 -25.02
CA LYS A 378 62.81 -19.41 -24.04
C LYS A 378 62.04 -19.42 -22.69
N ALA A 379 62.67 -19.72 -21.53
CA ALA A 379 61.99 -19.96 -20.23
C ALA A 379 62.90 -19.75 -18.99
N GLY A 380 62.27 -19.60 -17.79
CA GLY A 380 62.91 -19.68 -16.46
C GLY A 380 63.11 -18.34 -15.71
N THR A 381 63.17 -18.23 -14.37
CA THR A 381 62.86 -19.17 -13.24
C THR A 381 62.64 -18.36 -11.93
N LEU A 382 61.99 -18.93 -10.91
CA LEU A 382 61.92 -18.47 -9.50
C LEU A 382 63.31 -18.48 -8.77
N PRO A 383 63.52 -18.11 -7.46
CA PRO A 383 62.55 -17.95 -6.35
C PRO A 383 62.77 -16.78 -5.32
N THR A 384 61.98 -16.82 -4.23
CA THR A 384 62.34 -16.58 -2.79
C THR A 384 62.15 -15.22 -2.05
N GLN A 385 61.21 -15.27 -1.08
CA GLN A 385 61.32 -14.94 0.37
C GLN A 385 61.20 -13.50 0.97
N LYS A 386 60.29 -13.41 1.99
CA LYS A 386 60.42 -12.73 3.33
C LYS A 386 60.60 -11.19 3.38
N ARG A 387 59.97 -10.40 4.27
CA ARG A 387 59.32 -10.62 5.59
C ARG A 387 58.74 -9.26 6.08
N SER A 388 57.79 -9.31 7.03
CA SER A 388 57.50 -8.32 8.10
C SER A 388 57.35 -6.83 7.76
N GLY A 389 56.16 -6.32 8.05
CA GLY A 389 55.79 -4.92 8.29
C GLY A 389 54.51 -4.90 9.10
#